data_AF-A0AAW6T9P0-F1
#
_entry.id   AF-A0AAW6T9P0-F1
#
_cell.length_a   1.000
_cell.length_b   1.000
_cell.length_c   1.000
_cell.angle_alpha   90.00
_cell.angle_beta   90.00
_cell.angle_gamma   90.00
#
_symmetry.space_group_name_H-M   'P 1'
#
loop_
_entity.id
_entity.type
_entity.pdbx_description
1 polymer ?
#
loop_
_entity_poly.entity_id
_entity_poly.type
_entity_poly.pdbx_seq_one_letter_code
_entity_poly.pdbx_strand_id
1 'polypeptide(L)'
;MTTSTPRVSVLRIGERASTSRTRSSSCSRVAPGSSRSIHDGFARSDGSPQEKVDAVFDYLADAVFDYLAEQVGDEAFRGCAFVIAAEVPDPDRPPMRWARTNKRGLHDAFVRMLGGIGDSEAIADQLCILYDGALATSAIRPQAGAVELARRMARSILDASK
;
A
#
# COMPACT_ATOMS: atom_id res chain seq x y z
N MET A 1 -42.57 -2.93 -27.94
CA MET A 1 -41.68 -2.28 -26.95
C MET A 1 -42.02 -2.82 -25.58
N THR A 2 -41.24 -3.78 -25.09
CA THR A 2 -41.37 -4.37 -23.75
C THR A 2 -39.96 -4.52 -23.19
N THR A 3 -39.57 -3.61 -22.32
CA THR A 3 -38.25 -3.59 -21.67
C THR A 3 -38.24 -4.60 -20.52
N SER A 4 -37.50 -5.69 -20.71
CA SER A 4 -37.19 -6.71 -19.70
C SER A 4 -36.02 -6.22 -18.84
N THR A 5 -36.23 -6.07 -17.53
CA THR A 5 -35.17 -5.79 -16.55
C THR A 5 -34.66 -7.11 -15.98
N PRO A 6 -33.35 -7.40 -15.95
CA PRO A 6 -32.85 -8.62 -15.34
C PRO A 6 -32.80 -8.48 -13.81
N ARG A 7 -33.46 -9.40 -13.08
CA ARG A 7 -33.26 -9.61 -11.64
C ARG A 7 -31.93 -10.34 -11.43
N VAL A 8 -31.02 -9.75 -10.66
CA VAL A 8 -29.86 -10.46 -10.12
C VAL A 8 -30.34 -11.25 -8.88
N SER A 9 -30.36 -12.57 -8.99
CA SER A 9 -30.68 -13.46 -7.88
C SER A 9 -29.51 -13.56 -6.91
N VAL A 10 -29.73 -13.11 -5.67
CA VAL A 10 -28.81 -13.31 -4.55
C VAL A 10 -28.77 -14.80 -4.21
N LEU A 11 -27.66 -15.47 -4.51
CA LEU A 11 -27.43 -16.85 -4.13
C LEU A 11 -27.25 -16.92 -2.60
N ARG A 12 -28.21 -17.56 -1.91
CA ARG A 12 -28.08 -17.98 -0.52
C ARG A 12 -26.98 -19.04 -0.42
N ILE A 13 -25.88 -18.74 0.24
CA ILE A 13 -24.93 -19.75 0.71
C ILE A 13 -25.33 -20.13 2.13
N GLY A 14 -25.90 -21.32 2.24
CA GLY A 14 -26.29 -21.95 3.49
C GLY A 14 -25.08 -22.54 4.23
N GLU A 15 -25.07 -22.20 5.50
CA GLU A 15 -24.41 -22.80 6.64
C GLU A 15 -24.29 -24.35 6.58
N ARG A 16 -23.05 -24.85 6.72
CA ARG A 16 -22.79 -26.14 7.40
C ARG A 16 -21.63 -25.93 8.37
N ALA A 17 -21.97 -25.93 9.66
CA ALA A 17 -21.03 -26.14 10.75
C ALA A 17 -20.54 -27.60 10.76
N SER A 18 -19.27 -27.83 11.11
CA SER A 18 -18.93 -28.40 12.42
C SER A 18 -17.45 -28.84 12.50
N THR A 19 -16.79 -28.26 13.50
CA THR A 19 -15.82 -28.89 14.41
C THR A 19 -14.52 -29.50 13.86
N SER A 20 -13.43 -28.77 14.05
CA SER A 20 -12.32 -29.27 14.89
C SER A 20 -11.60 -28.10 15.57
N ARG A 21 -11.54 -28.17 16.89
CA ARG A 21 -10.68 -27.30 17.73
C ARG A 21 -9.25 -27.74 17.51
N THR A 22 -8.44 -26.88 16.90
CA THR A 22 -6.98 -26.90 17.08
C THR A 22 -6.51 -25.49 17.37
N ARG A 23 -6.09 -25.35 18.64
CA ARG A 23 -5.35 -24.27 19.31
C ARG A 23 -4.81 -23.13 18.44
N SER A 24 -5.06 -21.93 18.93
CA SER A 24 -4.34 -20.70 18.60
C SER A 24 -2.81 -20.89 18.66
N SER A 25 -2.15 -20.65 17.54
CA SER A 25 -0.71 -20.37 17.50
C SER A 25 -0.33 -19.70 16.16
N SER A 26 -0.94 -18.56 15.86
CA SER A 26 -0.46 -17.66 14.79
C SER A 26 0.00 -16.32 15.37
N CYS A 27 0.90 -16.38 16.34
CA CYS A 27 1.65 -15.23 16.83
C CYS A 27 3.09 -15.66 17.14
N SER A 28 3.76 -16.26 16.15
CA SER A 28 5.22 -16.46 16.14
C SER A 28 5.60 -17.42 15.01
N ARG A 29 5.86 -16.90 13.82
CA ARG A 29 6.79 -17.53 12.89
C ARG A 29 7.27 -16.51 11.87
N VAL A 30 8.21 -15.68 12.32
CA VAL A 30 9.18 -15.04 11.42
C VAL A 30 10.09 -16.15 10.92
N ALA A 31 10.07 -16.43 9.63
CA ALA A 31 11.02 -17.36 9.01
C ALA A 31 12.42 -16.71 8.98
N PRO A 32 13.50 -17.42 9.34
CA PRO A 32 14.84 -16.88 9.25
C PRO A 32 15.32 -17.07 7.80
N GLY A 33 15.28 -16.01 7.00
CA GLY A 33 15.67 -16.16 5.60
C GLY A 33 15.57 -14.95 4.67
N SER A 34 15.84 -13.73 5.13
CA SER A 34 16.29 -12.60 4.30
C SER A 34 16.56 -11.36 5.15
N SER A 35 17.37 -11.50 6.21
CA SER A 35 17.94 -10.32 6.87
C SER A 35 19.01 -9.71 5.96
N ARG A 36 18.60 -9.00 4.91
CA ARG A 36 19.34 -7.79 4.57
C ARG A 36 18.99 -6.81 5.67
N SER A 37 19.96 -6.55 6.54
CA SER A 37 19.83 -5.56 7.59
C SER A 37 19.28 -4.28 6.96
N ILE A 38 18.09 -3.86 7.40
CA ILE A 38 17.47 -2.57 7.04
C ILE A 38 18.43 -1.39 7.38
N HIS A 39 19.49 -1.67 8.14
CA HIS A 39 20.54 -0.73 8.56
C HIS A 39 21.85 -0.76 7.75
N ASP A 40 22.08 -1.72 6.83
CA ASP A 40 23.40 -1.88 6.17
C ASP A 40 23.56 -1.13 4.83
N GLY A 41 22.52 -0.43 4.36
CA GLY A 41 22.54 0.22 3.04
C GLY A 41 23.29 1.55 2.96
N PHE A 42 23.80 2.10 4.07
CA PHE A 42 24.29 3.48 4.12
C PHE A 42 25.82 3.62 4.24
N ALA A 43 26.54 2.53 4.46
CA ALA A 43 27.96 2.56 4.76
C ALA A 43 28.84 2.41 3.50
N ARG A 44 28.92 3.51 2.74
CA ARG A 44 30.04 4.01 1.89
C ARG A 44 29.53 4.60 0.57
N SER A 45 29.28 5.90 0.58
CA SER A 45 29.38 6.70 -0.65
C SER A 45 30.25 7.93 -0.38
N ASP A 46 31.33 8.02 -1.15
CA ASP A 46 32.17 9.19 -1.41
C ASP A 46 31.46 10.24 -2.29
N GLY A 47 30.20 9.99 -2.63
CA GLY A 47 29.35 10.91 -3.37
C GLY A 47 29.08 12.23 -2.65
N SER A 48 28.82 13.23 -3.48
CA SER A 48 28.31 14.54 -3.10
C SER A 48 27.08 14.43 -2.19
N PRO A 49 26.80 15.47 -1.37
CA PRO A 49 25.58 15.52 -0.58
C PRO A 49 24.31 15.24 -1.40
N GLN A 50 24.29 15.65 -2.68
CA GLN A 50 23.16 15.41 -3.58
C GLN A 50 23.01 13.92 -3.96
N GLU A 51 24.11 13.22 -4.27
CA GLU A 51 24.06 11.79 -4.60
C GLU A 51 23.61 10.92 -3.41
N LYS A 52 23.94 11.36 -2.19
CA LYS A 52 23.47 10.69 -0.96
C LYS A 52 21.99 10.89 -0.75
N VAL A 53 21.51 12.10 -1.01
CA VAL A 53 20.09 12.44 -0.99
C VAL A 53 19.35 11.56 -2.00
N ASP A 54 19.79 11.55 -3.25
CA ASP A 54 19.15 10.75 -4.31
C ASP A 54 19.10 9.24 -3.97
N ALA A 55 20.18 8.69 -3.40
CA ALA A 55 20.21 7.29 -2.96
C ALA A 55 19.24 6.99 -1.81
N VAL A 56 19.03 7.93 -0.88
CA VAL A 56 17.99 7.80 0.18
C VAL A 56 16.61 7.79 -0.46
N PHE A 57 16.38 8.64 -1.45
CA PHE A 57 15.09 8.75 -2.13
C PHE A 57 14.72 7.49 -2.89
N ASP A 58 15.64 6.96 -3.68
CA ASP A 58 15.44 5.72 -4.42
C ASP A 58 15.19 4.56 -3.46
N TYR A 59 15.93 4.49 -2.35
CA TYR A 59 15.75 3.47 -1.33
C TYR A 59 14.37 3.56 -0.65
N LEU A 60 13.90 4.77 -0.30
CA LEU A 60 12.62 4.95 0.37
C LEU A 60 11.44 4.67 -0.55
N ALA A 61 11.50 5.11 -1.81
CA ALA A 61 10.51 4.75 -2.81
C ALA A 61 10.46 3.22 -2.97
N ASP A 62 11.62 2.58 -3.14
CA ASP A 62 11.70 1.14 -3.32
C ASP A 62 11.17 0.38 -2.11
N ALA A 63 11.52 0.78 -0.89
CA ALA A 63 11.04 0.16 0.34
C ALA A 63 9.51 0.22 0.48
N VAL A 64 8.88 1.35 0.15
CA VAL A 64 7.40 1.48 0.19
C VAL A 64 6.75 0.55 -0.84
N PHE A 65 7.28 0.51 -2.06
CA PHE A 65 6.72 -0.34 -3.11
C PHE A 65 7.07 -1.82 -2.94
N ASP A 66 8.17 -2.17 -2.28
CA ASP A 66 8.51 -3.55 -1.89
C ASP A 66 7.49 -4.04 -0.86
N TYR A 67 7.21 -3.24 0.15
CA TYR A 67 6.15 -3.53 1.11
C TYR A 67 4.81 -3.75 0.39
N LEU A 68 4.44 -2.87 -0.54
CA LEU A 68 3.23 -3.06 -1.35
C LEU A 68 3.27 -4.36 -2.17
N ALA A 69 4.40 -4.70 -2.79
CA ALA A 69 4.55 -5.91 -3.59
C ALA A 69 4.32 -7.17 -2.75
N GLU A 70 4.84 -7.19 -1.52
CA GLU A 70 4.58 -8.26 -0.55
C GLU A 70 3.10 -8.34 -0.17
N GLN A 71 2.46 -7.21 0.12
CA GLN A 71 1.04 -7.20 0.52
C GLN A 71 0.11 -7.65 -0.61
N VAL A 72 0.34 -7.22 -1.85
CA VAL A 72 -0.52 -7.55 -2.98
C VAL A 72 -0.28 -8.97 -3.52
N GLY A 73 0.87 -9.58 -3.19
CA GLY A 73 1.20 -10.95 -3.55
C GLY A 73 0.41 -12.01 -2.78
N ASP A 74 -0.27 -11.62 -1.70
CA ASP A 74 -1.16 -12.50 -0.94
C ASP A 74 -2.46 -12.78 -1.73
N GLU A 75 -2.84 -14.04 -1.91
CA GLU A 75 -4.09 -14.45 -2.56
C GLU A 75 -5.35 -13.90 -1.86
N ALA A 76 -5.23 -13.60 -0.56
CA ALA A 76 -6.26 -12.99 0.26
C ALA A 76 -6.31 -11.45 0.14
N PHE A 77 -5.41 -10.82 -0.63
CA PHE A 77 -5.41 -9.38 -0.81
C PHE A 77 -6.72 -8.89 -1.45
N ARG A 78 -7.33 -7.87 -0.85
CA ARG A 78 -8.61 -7.29 -1.31
C ARG A 78 -8.56 -5.78 -1.55
N GLY A 79 -7.38 -5.18 -1.48
CA GLY A 79 -7.20 -3.73 -1.56
C GLY A 79 -6.83 -3.11 -0.22
N CYS A 80 -6.88 -1.78 -0.14
CA CYS A 80 -6.58 -1.07 1.10
C CYS A 80 -7.69 -1.29 2.14
N ALA A 81 -7.36 -1.94 3.25
CA ALA A 81 -8.30 -2.18 4.35
C ALA A 81 -8.99 -0.90 4.85
N PHE A 82 -8.29 0.24 4.83
CA PHE A 82 -8.84 1.53 5.25
C PHE A 82 -9.84 2.13 4.26
N VAL A 83 -9.65 1.92 2.95
CA VAL A 83 -10.60 2.37 1.92
C VAL A 83 -11.85 1.50 1.97
N ILE A 84 -11.68 0.19 2.11
CA ILE A 84 -12.81 -0.75 2.25
C ILE A 84 -13.59 -0.45 3.54
N ALA A 85 -12.90 -0.24 4.66
CA ALA A 85 -13.55 0.09 5.92
C ALA A 85 -14.38 1.38 5.80
N ALA A 86 -13.88 2.39 5.09
CA ALA A 86 -14.58 3.65 4.85
C ALA A 86 -15.94 3.49 4.12
N GLU A 87 -16.15 2.41 3.37
CA GLU A 87 -17.43 2.13 2.70
C GLU A 87 -18.51 1.59 3.64
N VAL A 88 -18.14 1.12 4.83
CA VAL A 88 -19.07 0.55 5.81
C VAL A 88 -19.72 1.67 6.63
N PRO A 89 -21.06 1.84 6.58
CA PRO A 89 -21.75 2.76 7.47
C PRO A 89 -21.71 2.20 8.91
N ASP A 90 -21.02 2.87 9.82
CA ASP A 90 -21.02 2.56 11.25
C ASP A 90 -21.26 3.85 12.05
N PRO A 91 -22.40 3.99 12.74
CA PRO A 91 -22.75 5.17 13.50
C PRO A 91 -21.98 5.32 14.82
N ASP A 92 -21.42 4.22 15.37
CA ASP A 92 -20.73 4.20 16.66
C ASP A 92 -19.20 4.32 16.50
N ARG A 93 -18.67 3.91 15.34
CA ARG A 93 -17.24 4.00 14.99
C ARG A 93 -17.07 4.44 13.55
N PRO A 94 -17.00 5.74 13.25
CA PRO A 94 -16.96 6.22 11.87
C PRO A 94 -15.69 5.70 11.18
N PRO A 95 -15.76 4.70 10.28
CA PRO A 95 -14.56 4.08 9.70
C PRO A 95 -13.81 5.07 8.82
N MET A 96 -14.55 6.02 8.25
CA MET A 96 -14.03 7.22 7.59
C MET A 96 -13.03 8.01 8.44
N ARG A 97 -13.19 8.07 9.77
CA ARG A 97 -12.23 8.75 10.66
C ARG A 97 -10.89 8.03 10.64
N TRP A 98 -10.88 6.70 10.79
CA TRP A 98 -9.64 5.91 10.78
C TRP A 98 -8.99 5.92 9.41
N ALA A 99 -9.78 5.84 8.33
CA ALA A 99 -9.28 5.97 6.98
C ALA A 99 -8.56 7.31 6.79
N ARG A 100 -9.18 8.42 7.18
CA ARG A 100 -8.56 9.76 7.13
C ARG A 100 -7.28 9.83 7.96
N THR A 101 -7.28 9.30 9.18
CA THR A 101 -6.07 9.27 10.04
C THR A 101 -4.95 8.47 9.39
N ASN A 102 -5.24 7.30 8.83
CA ASN A 102 -4.24 6.49 8.15
C ASN A 102 -3.68 7.19 6.91
N LYS A 103 -4.54 7.74 6.04
CA LYS A 103 -4.09 8.43 4.82
C LYS A 103 -3.27 9.68 5.12
N ARG A 104 -3.66 10.44 6.14
CA ARG A 104 -2.84 11.57 6.62
C ARG A 104 -1.51 11.11 7.20
N GLY A 105 -1.48 10.02 7.97
CA GLY A 105 -0.24 9.46 8.49
C GLY A 105 0.73 9.02 7.40
N LEU A 106 0.21 8.43 6.30
CA LEU A 106 0.98 8.08 5.12
C LEU A 106 1.54 9.32 4.42
N HIS A 107 0.70 10.33 4.18
CA HIS A 107 1.12 11.61 3.59
C HIS A 107 2.23 12.26 4.43
N ASP A 108 2.03 12.40 5.74
CA ASP A 108 3.02 12.99 6.65
C ASP A 108 4.33 12.17 6.66
N ALA A 109 4.26 10.86 6.45
CA ALA A 109 5.45 10.03 6.28
C ALA A 109 6.19 10.37 4.99
N PHE A 110 5.50 10.52 3.85
CA PHE A 110 6.13 10.96 2.60
C PHE A 110 6.77 12.33 2.74
N VAL A 111 6.09 13.32 3.32
CA VAL A 111 6.66 14.66 3.56
C VAL A 111 7.93 14.58 4.40
N ARG A 112 7.93 13.81 5.49
CA ARG A 112 9.12 13.62 6.33
C ARG A 112 10.26 12.94 5.57
N MET A 113 9.94 11.97 4.72
CA MET A 113 10.91 11.27 3.88
C MET A 113 11.50 12.21 2.82
N LEU A 114 10.70 13.13 2.29
CA LEU A 114 11.09 14.15 1.30
C LEU A 114 12.06 15.20 1.84
N GLY A 115 12.15 15.38 3.15
CA GLY A 115 13.22 16.15 3.78
C GLY A 115 13.33 17.61 3.30
N GLY A 116 12.27 18.17 2.73
CA GLY A 116 12.25 19.52 2.16
C GLY A 116 12.74 19.65 0.72
N ILE A 117 12.90 18.54 0.00
CA ILE A 117 13.19 18.57 -1.45
C ILE A 117 11.97 19.04 -2.22
N GLY A 118 12.22 19.95 -3.16
CA GLY A 118 11.19 20.52 -4.02
C GLY A 118 9.99 21.02 -3.22
N ASP A 119 8.81 20.87 -3.81
CA ASP A 119 7.54 21.02 -3.08
C ASP A 119 7.18 19.67 -2.44
N SER A 120 7.73 19.41 -1.25
CA SER A 120 7.55 18.13 -0.57
C SER A 120 6.09 17.79 -0.28
N GLU A 121 5.21 18.78 -0.09
CA GLU A 121 3.77 18.54 0.10
C GLU A 121 3.13 18.08 -1.21
N ALA A 122 3.37 18.80 -2.31
CA ALA A 122 2.84 18.42 -3.62
C ALA A 122 3.35 17.04 -4.09
N ILE A 123 4.61 16.73 -3.84
CA ILE A 123 5.19 15.41 -4.17
C ILE A 123 4.55 14.31 -3.30
N ALA A 124 4.37 14.56 -2.00
CA ALA A 124 3.72 13.60 -1.11
C ALA A 124 2.28 13.28 -1.53
N ASP A 125 1.51 14.27 -1.97
CA ASP A 125 0.17 14.08 -2.53
C ASP A 125 0.18 13.15 -3.76
N GLN A 126 1.13 13.35 -4.67
CA GLN A 126 1.28 12.49 -5.85
C GLN A 126 1.65 11.05 -5.45
N LEU A 127 2.57 10.88 -4.50
CA LEU A 127 2.95 9.55 -3.99
C LEU A 127 1.79 8.83 -3.29
N CYS A 128 0.96 9.56 -2.53
CA CYS A 128 -0.25 9.01 -1.93
C CYS A 128 -1.23 8.49 -2.99
N ILE A 129 -1.44 9.22 -4.09
CA ILE A 129 -2.30 8.78 -5.19
C ILE A 129 -1.73 7.52 -5.86
N LEU A 130 -0.42 7.45 -6.10
CA LEU A 130 0.23 6.27 -6.67
C LEU A 130 0.11 5.05 -5.76
N TYR A 131 0.30 5.23 -4.45
CA TYR A 131 0.15 4.19 -3.44
C TYR A 131 -1.28 3.62 -3.44
N ASP A 132 -2.28 4.49 -3.40
CA ASP A 132 -3.69 4.09 -3.38
C ASP A 132 -4.14 3.47 -4.71
N GLY A 133 -3.70 4.04 -5.82
CA GLY A 133 -3.95 3.50 -7.16
C GLY A 133 -3.34 2.12 -7.37
N ALA A 134 -2.14 1.87 -6.83
CA ALA A 134 -1.50 0.56 -6.85
C ALA A 134 -2.33 -0.47 -6.08
N LEU A 135 -2.73 -0.16 -4.83
CA LEU A 135 -3.54 -1.06 -4.01
C LEU A 135 -4.90 -1.38 -4.66
N ALA A 136 -5.61 -0.35 -5.15
CA ALA A 136 -6.91 -0.53 -5.79
C ALA A 136 -6.79 -1.34 -7.09
N THR A 137 -5.79 -1.02 -7.93
CA THR A 137 -5.58 -1.73 -9.19
C THR A 137 -5.17 -3.17 -8.95
N SER A 138 -4.29 -3.46 -8.00
CA SER A 138 -3.89 -4.83 -7.68
C SER A 138 -5.05 -5.67 -7.15
N ALA A 139 -6.02 -5.07 -6.45
CA ALA A 139 -7.20 -5.79 -5.98
C ALA A 139 -8.16 -6.17 -7.12
N ILE A 140 -8.34 -5.28 -8.11
CA ILE A 140 -9.29 -5.47 -9.21
C ILE A 140 -8.66 -6.21 -10.40
N ARG A 141 -7.37 -5.95 -10.66
CA ARG A 141 -6.59 -6.51 -11.76
C ARG A 141 -5.21 -6.96 -11.24
N PRO A 142 -5.13 -8.10 -10.54
CA PRO A 142 -3.88 -8.58 -9.96
C PRO A 142 -2.73 -8.68 -10.97
N GLN A 143 -3.07 -8.92 -12.25
CA GLN A 143 -2.07 -9.18 -13.30
C GLN A 143 -1.56 -7.90 -13.98
N ALA A 144 -2.02 -6.73 -13.54
CA ALA A 144 -1.68 -5.45 -14.13
C ALA A 144 -0.27 -4.95 -13.76
N GLY A 145 0.41 -5.59 -12.81
CA GLY A 145 1.72 -5.13 -12.33
C GLY A 145 1.69 -3.72 -11.73
N ALA A 146 0.59 -3.39 -11.03
CA ALA A 146 0.30 -2.01 -10.63
C ALA A 146 1.31 -1.41 -9.66
N VAL A 147 1.84 -2.23 -8.75
CA VAL A 147 2.89 -1.81 -7.80
C VAL A 147 4.17 -1.42 -8.52
N GLU A 148 4.62 -2.24 -9.47
CA GLU A 148 5.82 -1.94 -10.26
C GLU A 148 5.65 -0.71 -11.16
N LEU A 149 4.45 -0.52 -11.71
CA LEU A 149 4.14 0.69 -12.48
C LEU A 149 4.16 1.94 -11.60
N ALA A 150 3.52 1.89 -10.43
CA ALA A 150 3.52 2.99 -9.47
C ALA A 150 4.93 3.32 -8.96
N ARG A 151 5.78 2.31 -8.73
CA ARG A 151 7.20 2.49 -8.41
C ARG A 151 7.93 3.30 -9.48
N ARG A 152 7.80 2.93 -10.76
CA ARG A 152 8.46 3.66 -11.85
C ARG A 152 7.97 5.10 -11.95
N MET A 153 6.67 5.33 -11.78
CA MET A 153 6.09 6.68 -11.77
C MET A 153 6.61 7.51 -10.61
N ALA A 154 6.72 6.93 -9.41
CA ALA A 154 7.26 7.61 -8.24
C ALA A 154 8.72 8.04 -8.47
N ARG A 155 9.56 7.17 -9.04
CA ARG A 155 10.93 7.53 -9.42
C ARG A 155 10.96 8.70 -10.41
N SER A 156 10.11 8.68 -11.44
CA SER A 156 10.03 9.79 -12.39
C SER A 156 9.60 11.12 -11.74
N ILE A 157 8.70 11.09 -10.77
CA ILE A 157 8.30 12.28 -10.00
C ILE A 157 9.47 12.81 -9.18
N LEU A 158 10.17 11.92 -8.47
CA LEU A 158 11.31 12.28 -7.63
C LEU A 158 12.45 12.84 -8.48
N ASP A 159 12.77 12.21 -9.61
CA ASP A 159 13.80 12.68 -10.54
C ASP A 159 13.49 14.05 -11.13
N ALA A 160 12.22 14.35 -11.42
CA ALA A 160 11.79 15.65 -11.92
C ALA A 160 11.78 16.75 -10.83
N SER A 161 11.94 16.38 -9.57
CA SER A 161 11.84 17.27 -8.41
C SER A 161 13.19 17.56 -7.72
N LYS A 162 14.27 16.94 -8.22
CA LYS A 162 15.66 17.22 -7.84
C LYS A 162 16.15 18.50 -8.52
#